data_AF-A0A4Q5Z774-F1
#
_entry.id   AF-A0A4Q5Z774-F1
#
_cell.length_a   1.000
_cell.length_b   1.000
_cell.length_c   1.000
_cell.angle_alpha   90.00
_cell.angle_beta   90.00
_cell.angle_gamma   90.00
#
_symmetry.space_group_name_H-M   'P 1'
#
loop_
_entity.id
_entity.type
_entity.pdbx_description
1 polymer ?
#
loop_
_entity_poly.entity_id
_entity_poly.type
_entity_poly.pdbx_seq_one_letter_code
_entity_poly.pdbx_strand_id
1 'polypeptide(L)'
;VRAKEEIEAEKLRKDALLLQEAGCYGIVLEKIPAVLAAEVSKSLVIPTIGIGAGGSCDGQVLVMHDMLGINTEFKPRFLRQYLNGHELITGAVQQYIKDVKSSDFPNEKEQY
;
A
#
# COMPACT_ATOMS: atom_id res chain seq x y z
N VAL A 1 -12.47 6.19 7.14
CA VAL A 1 -11.49 6.44 8.23
C VAL A 1 -12.15 5.93 9.49
N ARG A 2 -11.50 5.04 10.22
CA ARG A 2 -12.01 4.45 11.48
C ARG A 2 -11.49 5.25 12.67
N ALA A 3 -12.03 5.01 13.86
CA ALA A 3 -11.54 5.61 15.11
C ALA A 3 -11.53 7.14 15.08
N LYS A 4 -12.60 7.72 14.54
CA LYS A 4 -12.86 9.17 14.63
C LYS A 4 -13.53 9.55 15.94
N GLU A 5 -14.40 8.68 16.43
CA GLU A 5 -15.10 8.86 17.70
C GLU A 5 -14.23 8.34 18.85
N GLU A 6 -14.29 9.03 20.00
CA GLU A 6 -13.40 8.73 21.14
C GLU A 6 -13.53 7.28 21.63
N ILE A 7 -14.75 6.72 21.59
CA ILE A 7 -14.98 5.32 21.99
C ILE A 7 -14.21 4.34 21.11
N GLU A 8 -14.18 4.58 19.79
CA GLU A 8 -13.43 3.74 18.87
C GLU A 8 -11.92 3.96 19.00
N ALA A 9 -11.50 5.19 19.28
CA ALA A 9 -10.09 5.53 19.51
C ALA A 9 -9.55 4.85 20.78
N GLU A 10 -10.29 4.92 21.89
CA GLU A 10 -9.96 4.25 23.15
C GLU A 10 -9.91 2.73 22.98
N LYS A 11 -10.88 2.18 22.25
CA LYS A 11 -10.85 0.75 21.91
C LYS A 11 -9.58 0.39 21.14
N LEU A 12 -9.20 1.17 20.14
CA LEU A 12 -7.99 0.92 19.35
C LEU A 12 -6.71 0.98 20.20
N ARG A 13 -6.59 1.97 21.11
CA ARG A 13 -5.47 2.08 22.04
C ARG A 13 -5.35 0.83 22.91
N LYS A 14 -6.48 0.40 23.48
CA LYS A 14 -6.56 -0.81 24.31
C LYS A 14 -6.22 -2.07 23.52
N ASP A 15 -6.82 -2.27 22.36
CA ASP A 15 -6.62 -3.46 21.53
C ASP A 15 -5.15 -3.56 21.08
N ALA A 16 -4.50 -2.44 20.77
CA ALA A 16 -3.09 -2.42 20.39
C ALA A 16 -2.16 -2.88 21.53
N LEU A 17 -2.41 -2.43 22.76
CA LEU A 17 -1.67 -2.88 23.95
C LEU A 17 -1.89 -4.37 24.21
N LEU A 18 -3.13 -4.84 24.12
CA LEU A 18 -3.47 -6.26 24.32
C LEU A 18 -2.79 -7.17 23.28
N LEU A 19 -2.69 -6.73 22.02
CA LEU A 19 -1.96 -7.45 20.99
C LEU A 19 -0.46 -7.56 21.31
N GLN A 20 0.15 -6.48 21.81
CA GLN A 20 1.54 -6.50 22.28
C GLN A 20 1.73 -7.47 23.45
N GLU A 21 0.86 -7.40 24.47
CA GLU A 21 0.90 -8.29 25.63
C GLU A 21 0.70 -9.77 25.25
N ALA A 22 -0.11 -10.03 24.22
CA ALA A 22 -0.30 -11.36 23.64
C ALA A 22 0.92 -11.87 22.85
N GLY A 23 1.96 -11.04 22.65
CA GLY A 23 3.20 -11.41 21.99
C GLY A 23 3.26 -11.09 20.50
N CYS A 24 2.38 -10.23 19.97
CA CYS A 24 2.56 -9.71 18.61
C CYS A 24 3.90 -8.97 18.50
N TYR A 25 4.65 -9.21 17.41
CA TYR A 25 5.94 -8.56 17.18
C TYR A 25 5.81 -7.20 16.48
N GLY A 26 4.63 -6.86 15.96
CA GLY A 26 4.34 -5.60 15.28
C GLY A 26 2.87 -5.51 14.89
N ILE A 27 2.40 -4.29 14.59
CA ILE A 27 0.98 -4.01 14.31
C ILE A 27 0.85 -3.12 13.09
N VAL A 28 -0.08 -3.44 12.18
CA VAL A 28 -0.47 -2.55 11.08
C VAL A 28 -1.61 -1.63 11.54
N LEU A 29 -1.42 -0.31 11.39
CA LEU A 29 -2.45 0.70 11.64
C LEU A 29 -3.01 1.19 10.30
N GLU A 30 -4.27 0.84 10.03
CA GLU A 30 -4.91 1.11 8.74
C GLU A 30 -6.03 2.16 8.85
N LYS A 31 -5.93 3.22 8.04
CA LYS A 31 -7.03 4.16 7.75
C LYS A 31 -7.64 4.80 9.01
N ILE A 32 -6.79 5.22 9.94
CA ILE A 32 -7.12 5.94 11.19
C ILE A 32 -6.56 7.37 11.19
N PRO A 33 -7.02 8.28 12.07
CA PRO A 33 -6.43 9.62 12.20
C PRO A 33 -4.93 9.58 12.51
N ALA A 34 -4.17 10.48 11.88
CA ALA A 34 -2.71 10.52 12.04
C ALA A 34 -2.27 10.83 13.47
N VAL A 35 -3.05 11.64 14.20
CA VAL A 35 -2.78 11.96 15.62
C VAL A 35 -2.93 10.69 16.48
N LEU A 36 -4.01 9.94 16.30
CA LEU A 36 -4.22 8.67 17.00
C LEU A 36 -3.13 7.65 16.69
N ALA A 37 -2.75 7.53 15.41
CA ALA A 37 -1.66 6.62 15.02
C ALA A 37 -0.33 6.98 15.68
N ALA A 38 -0.03 8.29 15.80
CA ALA A 38 1.16 8.77 16.49
C ALA A 38 1.12 8.46 17.98
N GLU A 39 -0.03 8.64 18.64
CA GLU A 39 -0.22 8.30 20.06
C GLU A 39 -0.01 6.79 20.29
N VAL A 40 -0.67 5.95 19.49
CA VAL A 40 -0.58 4.49 19.61
C VAL A 40 0.85 4.02 19.37
N SER A 41 1.51 4.51 18.31
CA SER A 41 2.90 4.14 18.00
C SER A 41 3.85 4.51 19.14
N LYS A 42 3.65 5.66 19.78
CA LYS A 42 4.46 6.08 20.96
C LYS A 42 4.18 5.26 22.22
N SER A 43 3.00 4.64 22.32
CA SER A 43 2.61 3.86 23.50
C SER A 43 3.10 2.41 23.46
N LEU A 44 3.51 1.93 22.29
CA LEU A 44 3.97 0.57 22.07
C LEU A 44 5.50 0.48 22.05
N VAL A 45 6.01 -0.69 22.43
CA VAL A 45 7.43 -1.06 22.31
C VAL A 45 7.68 -1.79 20.99
N ILE A 46 6.67 -2.48 20.46
CA ILE A 46 6.74 -3.18 19.17
C ILE A 46 6.50 -2.21 17.99
N PRO A 47 7.12 -2.44 16.82
CA PRO A 47 6.95 -1.59 15.65
C PRO A 47 5.50 -1.47 15.16
N THR A 48 5.11 -0.27 14.77
CA THR A 48 3.87 -0.02 14.03
C THR A 48 4.13 0.25 12.55
N ILE A 49 3.26 -0.28 11.69
CA ILE A 49 3.32 -0.09 10.23
C ILE A 49 2.06 0.65 9.77
N GLY A 50 2.22 1.85 9.21
CA GLY A 50 1.10 2.67 8.77
C GLY A 50 0.65 2.39 7.33
N ILE A 51 -0.66 2.35 7.10
CA ILE A 51 -1.26 2.52 5.78
C ILE A 51 -2.46 3.46 5.88
N GLY A 52 -2.30 4.68 5.37
CA GLY A 52 -3.30 5.73 5.58
C GLY A 52 -3.48 6.14 7.05
N ALA A 53 -2.43 6.00 7.86
CA ALA A 53 -2.38 6.36 9.28
C ALA A 53 -1.40 7.52 9.57
N GLY A 54 -0.90 8.22 8.54
CA GLY A 54 0.09 9.29 8.70
C GLY A 54 1.53 8.78 8.83
N GLY A 55 2.48 9.70 8.97
CA GLY A 55 3.92 9.41 8.92
C GLY A 55 4.60 9.12 10.26
N SER A 56 3.84 8.98 11.35
CA SER A 56 4.37 8.78 12.70
C SER A 56 4.44 7.32 13.16
N CYS A 57 4.10 6.38 12.28
CA CYS A 57 4.36 4.95 12.50
C CYS A 57 5.83 4.63 12.15
N ASP A 58 6.39 3.57 12.72
CA ASP A 58 7.81 3.18 12.55
C ASP A 58 8.13 2.73 11.12
N GLY A 59 7.13 2.19 10.43
CA GLY A 59 7.21 1.84 9.01
C GLY A 59 5.92 2.18 8.27
N GLN A 60 5.94 1.94 6.96
CA GLN A 60 4.81 2.20 6.07
C GLN A 60 4.60 1.02 5.13
N VAL A 61 3.34 0.78 4.74
CA VAL A 61 2.99 -0.23 3.75
C VAL A 61 2.00 0.34 2.73
N LEU A 62 2.18 -0.05 1.48
CA LEU A 62 1.23 0.18 0.39
C LEU A 62 1.05 -1.12 -0.39
N VAL A 63 -0.11 -1.30 -1.01
CA VAL A 63 -0.32 -2.39 -1.96
C VAL A 63 0.48 -2.08 -3.22
N MET A 64 1.31 -3.04 -3.65
CA MET A 64 2.24 -2.86 -4.77
C MET A 64 1.52 -2.43 -6.07
N HIS A 65 0.41 -3.06 -6.43
CA HIS A 65 -0.35 -2.73 -7.64
C HIS A 65 -0.90 -1.30 -7.63
N ASP A 66 -1.35 -0.83 -6.46
CA ASP A 66 -1.85 0.53 -6.29
C ASP A 66 -0.69 1.53 -6.38
N MET A 67 0.42 1.25 -5.69
CA MET A 67 1.64 2.05 -5.70
C MET A 67 2.24 2.17 -7.11
N LEU A 68 2.20 1.09 -7.89
CA LEU A 68 2.67 1.05 -9.27
C LEU A 68 1.65 1.57 -10.29
N GLY A 69 0.47 2.03 -9.85
CA GLY A 69 -0.56 2.56 -10.74
C GLY A 69 -1.08 1.55 -11.76
N ILE A 70 -1.09 0.26 -11.42
CA ILE A 70 -1.68 -0.80 -12.24
C ILE A 70 -3.20 -0.76 -12.13
N ASN A 71 -3.71 -0.52 -10.92
CA ASN A 71 -5.13 -0.31 -10.66
C ASN A 71 -5.48 1.17 -10.89
N THR A 72 -6.39 1.44 -11.83
CA THR A 72 -6.79 2.81 -12.22
C THR A 72 -8.05 3.30 -11.51
N GLU A 73 -8.86 2.40 -10.96
CA GLU A 73 -10.15 2.73 -10.35
C GLU A 73 -10.00 3.08 -8.86
N PHE A 74 -8.99 2.51 -8.19
CA PHE A 74 -8.77 2.71 -6.76
C PHE A 74 -7.78 3.86 -6.49
N LYS A 75 -8.30 5.02 -6.07
CA LYS A 75 -7.50 6.22 -5.76
C LYS A 75 -7.80 6.77 -4.37
N PRO A 76 -7.48 6.05 -3.28
CA PRO A 76 -7.71 6.56 -1.94
C PRO A 76 -6.75 7.71 -1.64
N ARG A 77 -7.18 8.67 -0.79
CA ARG A 77 -6.40 9.88 -0.46
C ARG A 77 -4.99 9.61 0.07
N PHE A 78 -4.77 8.47 0.72
CA PHE A 78 -3.47 8.12 1.32
C PHE A 78 -2.49 7.46 0.34
N LEU A 79 -2.95 7.08 -0.86
CA LEU A 79 -2.11 6.42 -1.85
C LEU A 79 -1.31 7.46 -2.63
N ARG A 80 0.00 7.23 -2.72
CA ARG A 80 0.86 7.85 -3.73
C ARG A 80 1.15 6.79 -4.80
N GLN A 81 0.84 7.12 -6.05
CA GLN A 81 1.32 6.34 -7.19
C GLN A 81 2.74 6.80 -7.54
N TYR A 82 3.66 5.84 -7.65
CA TYR A 82 5.07 6.06 -8.03
C TYR A 82 5.33 5.73 -9.50
N LEU A 83 4.38 5.08 -10.16
CA LEU A 83 4.45 4.70 -11.57
C LEU A 83 3.04 4.80 -12.19
N ASN A 84 2.96 5.07 -13.49
CA ASN A 84 1.75 4.84 -14.27
C ASN A 84 1.84 3.47 -14.96
N GLY A 85 1.77 2.40 -14.16
CA GLY A 85 1.91 1.02 -14.63
C GLY A 85 0.84 0.66 -15.66
N HIS A 86 -0.38 1.17 -15.51
CA HIS A 86 -1.45 0.95 -16.49
C HIS A 86 -1.05 1.40 -17.90
N GLU A 87 -0.55 2.64 -18.04
CA GLU A 87 -0.12 3.16 -19.34
C GLU A 87 1.07 2.40 -19.90
N LEU A 88 2.09 2.14 -19.08
CA LEU A 88 3.30 1.43 -19.50
C LEU A 88 3.00 -0.01 -19.96
N ILE A 89 2.20 -0.75 -19.19
CA ILE A 89 1.82 -2.12 -19.54
C ILE A 89 0.94 -2.12 -20.79
N THR A 90 -0.01 -1.19 -20.89
CA THR A 90 -0.87 -1.06 -22.08
C THR A 90 -0.03 -0.78 -23.32
N GLY A 91 0.93 0.15 -23.23
CA GLY A 91 1.84 0.47 -24.32
C GLY A 91 2.72 -0.73 -24.72
N ALA A 92 3.28 -1.45 -23.75
CA ALA A 92 4.08 -2.64 -24.02
C ALA A 92 3.28 -3.75 -24.73
N VAL A 93 2.04 -4.00 -24.29
CA VAL A 93 1.16 -4.99 -24.93
C VAL A 93 0.76 -4.55 -26.33
N GLN A 94 0.46 -3.27 -26.54
CA GLN A 94 0.16 -2.73 -27.88
C GLN A 94 1.35 -2.85 -28.83
N GLN A 95 2.57 -2.57 -28.34
CA GLN A 95 3.80 -2.71 -29.12
C GLN A 95 4.04 -4.18 -29.50
N TYR A 96 3.91 -5.11 -28.54
CA TYR A 96 3.98 -6.54 -28.82
C TYR A 96 2.95 -7.00 -29.88
N ILE A 97 1.70 -6.55 -29.77
CA ILE A 97 0.65 -6.85 -30.76
C ILE A 97 1.03 -6.34 -32.15
N LYS A 98 1.60 -5.13 -32.24
CA LYS A 98 2.07 -4.56 -33.49
C LYS A 98 3.17 -5.43 -34.10
N ASP A 99 4.18 -5.79 -33.31
CA ASP A 99 5.36 -6.50 -33.77
C ASP A 99 5.01 -7.92 -34.24
N VAL A 100 4.09 -8.61 -33.55
CA VAL A 100 3.53 -9.89 -34.00
C VAL A 100 2.77 -9.73 -35.32
N LYS A 101 1.92 -8.70 -35.44
CA LYS A 101 1.11 -8.48 -36.67
C LYS A 101 1.96 -8.07 -37.87
N SER A 102 3.07 -7.37 -37.66
CA SER A 102 4.02 -7.04 -38.72
C SER A 102 5.03 -8.15 -39.00
N SER A 103 4.98 -9.27 -38.26
CA SER A 103 6.01 -10.32 -38.29
C SER A 103 7.42 -9.79 -38.02
N ASP A 104 7.53 -8.71 -37.24
CA ASP A 104 8.80 -8.19 -36.72
C ASP A 104 9.24 -8.96 -35.47
N PHE A 105 8.27 -9.57 -34.77
CA PHE A 105 8.51 -10.53 -33.70
C PHE A 105 7.84 -11.89 -33.99
N PRO A 106 8.55 -13.02 -33.82
CA PRO A 106 10.00 -13.10 -33.66
C PRO A 106 10.74 -12.79 -34.97
N ASN A 107 11.89 -12.13 -34.90
CA ASN A 107 12.81 -11.94 -36.03
C ASN A 107 13.97 -12.98 -36.01
N GLU A 108 14.93 -12.82 -36.93
CA GLU A 108 16.11 -13.70 -37.07
C GLU A 108 16.94 -13.87 -35.80
N LYS A 109 16.92 -12.92 -34.87
CA LYS A 109 17.65 -12.99 -33.60
C LYS A 109 16.86 -13.70 -32.48
N GLU A 110 15.59 -13.98 -32.71
CA GLU A 110 14.63 -14.48 -31.73
C GLU A 110 14.14 -15.90 -32.08
N GLN A 111 14.88 -16.60 -32.94
CA GLN A 111 14.62 -17.97 -33.38
C GLN A 111 15.92 -18.79 -33.46
N TYR A 112 15.80 -20.13 -33.39
CA TYR A 112 16.92 -21.09 -33.53
C TYR A 112 16.94 -21.72 -34.92
#